data_AF-X6NZR5-F1
#
_entry.id   AF-X6NZR5-F1
#
_cell.length_a   1.000
_cell.length_b   1.000
_cell.length_c   1.000
_cell.angle_alpha   90.00
_cell.angle_beta   90.00
_cell.angle_gamma   90.00
#
_symmetry.space_group_name_H-M   'P 1'
#
loop_
_entity.id
_entity.type
_entity.pdbx_description
1 polymer ?
#
loop_
_entity_poly.entity_id
_entity_poly.type
_entity_poly.pdbx_seq_one_letter_code
_entity_poly.pdbx_strand_id
1 'polypeptide(L)'
;DWYDGLRSFLRLICGRNWLGGWLLPQEHSYFAIALPHRWWLFGVDYSLTDDLDTHQFQYFARIVELYFSKDVSLDKVIILSHLPDWIVNDHENQNYGANLRYLCQHVLQGRIKARLCGDIHNYTRHEPIKSQWRSVSVPKHMNIEDDKKLPQLKSLDHEQSTPDKTYDEVAGDTCGPALIVSGGGGAFCHPTHVPYKKPIDVDGVMYDRVTEYPSIEISKSYAAKNIFGFRRRNLKFDLLGGLMYYLLVFSAFPLCDLNIDSTKENWTVYDGVKKYLAVLGHTILEIVERSYVSVTALFIGWLLSVALVDRTLQFRHRFVIGTAHALLHFLNAVSVLVVMEMTIEAALENKLIGNKTAFDTFAAHFPSIVSVLKSLDEQYTCGWILYLLSGIFSVVDITGFHVSLRKTICDAKVKQIEFLFQKLEFPLALENEWYETLLPSRAHRLLYHITAVLFYWILCTPLAAFVVALYLFVSVNFLGIHFTEAFSSMRMEDFKNFLRCHIDKDGSLSIYAIGVDKVPRRWQQDSEWTGRGTLLQVPLLTTEQGDSQLPSNQVAGRSKPSRPMDNKRKANKWTKLRHKREKDKQMYYNIRDLRGIGPSYTWEKPSRWIPKKGESNIDFDDHIWIIDHIRIP
;
A
#
# COMPACT_ATOMS: atom_id res chain seq x y z
N ASP A 1 10.24 6.50 2.57
CA ASP A 1 10.32 5.18 3.23
C ASP A 1 11.75 4.68 3.39
N TRP A 2 12.36 3.89 2.48
CA TRP A 2 13.72 3.34 2.73
C TRP A 2 14.82 4.40 2.84
N TYR A 3 14.92 5.33 1.86
CA TYR A 3 15.91 6.43 1.91
C TYR A 3 15.77 7.30 3.17
N ASP A 4 14.55 7.55 3.63
CA ASP A 4 14.29 8.27 4.88
C ASP A 4 14.69 7.43 6.09
N GLY A 5 14.46 6.11 6.04
CA GLY A 5 14.84 5.12 7.04
C GLY A 5 16.35 5.05 7.25
N LEU A 6 17.12 4.70 6.21
CA LEU A 6 18.59 4.61 6.31
C LEU A 6 19.22 5.97 6.65
N ARG A 7 18.74 7.08 6.05
CA ARG A 7 19.23 8.42 6.40
C ARG A 7 18.90 8.80 7.85
N SER A 8 17.74 8.39 8.37
CA SER A 8 17.39 8.58 9.78
C SER A 8 18.21 7.69 10.70
N PHE A 9 18.49 6.44 10.31
CA PHE A 9 19.36 5.52 11.03
C PHE A 9 20.77 6.10 11.15
N LEU A 10 21.41 6.43 10.03
CA LEU A 10 22.74 7.05 10.00
C LEU A 10 22.77 8.36 10.78
N ARG A 11 21.69 9.15 10.82
CA ARG A 11 21.63 10.42 11.56
C ARG A 11 21.34 10.27 13.06
N LEU A 12 20.55 9.27 13.47
CA LEU A 12 20.03 9.14 14.84
C LEU A 12 20.69 8.01 15.65
N ILE A 13 21.32 7.06 14.98
CA ILE A 13 22.02 5.91 15.55
C ILE A 13 23.53 6.07 15.34
N CYS A 14 24.00 6.29 14.10
CA CYS A 14 25.44 6.40 13.83
C CYS A 14 26.03 7.78 14.12
N GLY A 15 25.33 8.86 13.72
CA GLY A 15 25.72 10.24 14.01
C GLY A 15 25.38 10.69 15.44
N ARG A 16 24.90 9.80 16.31
CA ARG A 16 24.53 10.10 17.69
C ARG A 16 24.72 8.89 18.59
N ASN A 17 25.64 9.01 19.54
CA ASN A 17 25.94 7.95 20.49
C ASN A 17 24.82 7.72 21.54
N TRP A 18 23.68 8.43 21.47
CA TRP A 18 22.62 8.36 22.48
C TRP A 18 21.21 8.64 21.94
N LEU A 19 20.28 7.75 22.27
CA LEU A 19 18.85 7.90 21.96
C LEU A 19 17.97 7.34 23.08
N GLY A 20 17.06 8.16 23.61
CA GLY A 20 16.00 7.69 24.52
C GLY A 20 16.48 7.07 25.84
N GLY A 21 17.68 7.42 26.31
CA GLY A 21 18.29 6.82 27.51
C GLY A 21 19.32 5.74 27.23
N TRP A 22 19.46 5.28 25.98
CA TRP A 22 20.37 4.22 25.56
C TRP A 22 21.60 4.78 24.86
N LEU A 23 22.78 4.23 25.18
CA LEU A 23 24.01 4.46 24.43
C LEU A 23 23.96 3.61 23.15
N LEU A 24 24.29 4.22 22.01
CA LEU A 24 24.28 3.59 20.68
C LEU A 24 25.66 3.81 20.03
N PRO A 25 26.66 2.98 20.31
CA PRO A 25 28.04 3.18 19.83
C PRO A 25 28.26 2.69 18.39
N GLN A 26 27.21 2.54 17.59
CA GLN A 26 27.28 1.89 16.27
C GLN A 26 27.64 2.92 15.18
N GLU A 27 28.88 2.91 14.69
CA GLU A 27 29.38 3.90 13.72
C GLU A 27 29.01 3.60 12.25
N HIS A 28 28.74 2.34 11.92
CA HIS A 28 28.42 1.86 10.56
C HIS A 28 27.03 1.20 10.48
N SER A 29 26.45 1.06 9.29
CA SER A 29 25.13 0.41 9.12
C SER A 29 25.15 -1.09 9.41
N TYR A 30 26.30 -1.75 9.21
CA TYR A 30 26.58 -3.14 9.57
C TYR A 30 27.48 -3.23 10.81
N PHE A 31 27.39 -4.34 11.55
CA PHE A 31 28.16 -4.56 12.78
C PHE A 31 28.21 -6.04 13.19
N ALA A 32 29.16 -6.39 14.06
CA ALA A 32 29.16 -7.65 14.79
C ALA A 32 29.33 -7.41 16.30
N ILE A 33 28.58 -8.13 17.13
CA ILE A 33 28.66 -8.07 18.59
C ILE A 33 28.84 -9.48 19.15
N ALA A 34 29.89 -9.66 19.96
CA ALA A 34 30.04 -10.84 20.81
C ALA A 34 29.08 -10.77 22.00
N LEU A 35 28.38 -11.87 22.27
CA LEU A 35 27.41 -12.02 23.34
C LEU A 35 27.87 -13.14 24.31
N PRO A 36 27.28 -13.24 25.52
CA PRO A 36 27.55 -14.32 26.45
C PRO A 36 27.34 -15.72 25.84
N HIS A 37 27.98 -16.74 26.40
CA HIS A 37 27.85 -18.14 25.97
C HIS A 37 28.18 -18.38 24.48
N ARG A 38 29.20 -17.70 23.96
CA ARG A 38 29.69 -17.83 22.56
C ARG A 38 28.66 -17.49 21.48
N TRP A 39 27.64 -16.72 21.84
CA TRP A 39 26.72 -16.16 20.86
C TRP A 39 27.36 -14.96 20.16
N TRP A 40 27.01 -14.77 18.89
CA TRP A 40 27.36 -13.60 18.09
C TRP A 40 26.13 -13.07 17.37
N LEU A 41 25.99 -11.74 17.31
CA LEU A 41 24.97 -11.05 16.53
C LEU A 41 25.66 -10.32 15.37
N PHE A 42 25.36 -10.71 14.14
CA PHE A 42 25.84 -10.05 12.91
C PHE A 42 24.70 -9.24 12.31
N GLY A 43 24.78 -7.91 12.37
CA GLY A 43 23.87 -6.99 11.69
C GLY A 43 24.40 -6.64 10.30
N VAL A 44 23.67 -7.02 9.25
CA VAL A 44 24.07 -6.86 7.84
C VAL A 44 23.25 -5.79 7.11
N ASP A 45 23.87 -5.10 6.17
CA ASP A 45 23.22 -4.06 5.34
C ASP A 45 23.28 -4.43 3.85
N TYR A 46 22.13 -4.70 3.24
CA TYR A 46 22.05 -5.02 1.80
C TYR A 46 22.14 -3.78 0.90
N SER A 47 22.17 -2.57 1.47
CA SER A 47 22.25 -1.31 0.71
C SER A 47 21.15 -1.24 -0.37
N LEU A 48 21.47 -0.71 -1.55
CA LEU A 48 20.66 -0.77 -2.78
C LEU A 48 21.07 -1.93 -3.71
N THR A 49 21.85 -2.89 -3.21
CA THR A 49 22.43 -4.00 -4.00
C THR A 49 21.78 -5.35 -3.73
N ASP A 50 20.81 -5.41 -2.81
CA ASP A 50 20.09 -6.62 -2.38
C ASP A 50 21.03 -7.77 -1.94
N ASP A 51 22.27 -7.43 -1.55
CA ASP A 51 23.32 -8.35 -1.15
C ASP A 51 24.45 -7.59 -0.41
N LEU A 52 25.37 -8.34 0.22
CA LEU A 52 26.58 -7.82 0.82
C LEU A 52 27.57 -7.32 -0.24
N ASP A 53 28.14 -6.14 -0.03
CA ASP A 53 29.33 -5.71 -0.76
C ASP A 53 30.60 -6.45 -0.28
N THR A 54 31.67 -6.34 -1.07
CA THR A 54 32.96 -7.01 -0.80
C THR A 54 33.59 -6.62 0.55
N HIS A 55 33.43 -5.37 0.99
CA HIS A 55 34.01 -4.90 2.26
C HIS A 55 33.23 -5.44 3.45
N GLN A 56 31.89 -5.44 3.39
CA GLN A 56 31.05 -6.09 4.40
C GLN A 56 31.33 -7.59 4.49
N PHE A 57 31.41 -8.29 3.35
CA PHE A 57 31.74 -9.71 3.33
C PHE A 57 33.11 -9.98 3.99
N GLN A 58 34.14 -9.23 3.62
CA GLN A 58 35.48 -9.35 4.21
C GLN A 58 35.49 -9.05 5.72
N TYR A 59 34.73 -8.05 6.18
CA TYR A 59 34.58 -7.73 7.60
C TYR A 59 34.05 -8.93 8.40
N PHE A 60 32.93 -9.54 7.98
CA PHE A 60 32.37 -10.70 8.68
C PHE A 60 33.27 -11.93 8.58
N ALA A 61 33.85 -12.21 7.41
CA ALA A 61 34.77 -13.33 7.22
C ALA A 61 36.01 -13.21 8.13
N ARG A 62 36.57 -12.01 8.27
CA ARG A 62 37.74 -11.76 9.13
C ARG A 62 37.41 -11.92 10.62
N ILE A 63 36.18 -11.58 11.04
CA ILE A 63 35.74 -11.81 12.43
C ILE A 63 35.65 -13.32 12.74
N VAL A 64 35.11 -14.11 11.81
CA VAL A 64 35.06 -15.57 11.94
C VAL A 64 36.48 -16.14 12.00
N GLU A 65 37.38 -15.71 11.12
CA GLU A 65 38.78 -16.16 11.10
C GLU A 65 39.55 -15.85 12.40
N LEU A 66 39.33 -14.66 12.99
CA LEU A 66 40.10 -14.18 14.15
C LEU A 66 39.54 -14.62 15.51
N TYR A 67 38.22 -14.74 15.66
CA TYR A 67 37.57 -14.86 16.96
C TYR A 67 36.78 -16.16 17.17
N PHE A 68 36.43 -16.89 16.11
CA PHE A 68 35.63 -18.11 16.26
C PHE A 68 36.53 -19.32 16.53
N SER A 69 35.96 -20.33 17.19
CA SER A 69 36.61 -21.63 17.35
C SER A 69 36.73 -22.36 16.00
N LYS A 70 37.83 -23.10 15.88
CA LYS A 70 38.00 -24.12 14.85
C LYS A 70 36.98 -25.26 14.99
N ASP A 71 36.53 -25.52 16.22
CA ASP A 71 35.35 -26.36 16.47
C ASP A 71 34.07 -25.57 16.13
N VAL A 72 33.43 -26.00 15.04
CA VAL A 72 32.22 -25.42 14.45
C VAL A 72 31.01 -25.50 15.41
N SER A 73 31.00 -26.45 16.35
CA SER A 73 29.85 -26.67 17.25
C SER A 73 29.70 -25.61 18.35
N LEU A 74 30.77 -24.86 18.66
CA LEU A 74 30.84 -24.03 19.88
C LEU A 74 30.28 -22.61 19.73
N ASP A 75 30.42 -21.98 18.56
CA ASP A 75 29.98 -20.59 18.33
C ASP A 75 28.60 -20.56 17.66
N LYS A 76 27.70 -19.72 18.18
CA LYS A 76 26.31 -19.64 17.73
C LYS A 76 26.00 -18.25 17.20
N VAL A 77 25.41 -18.16 16.01
CA VAL A 77 25.24 -16.89 15.29
C VAL A 77 23.77 -16.57 15.06
N ILE A 78 23.41 -15.32 15.36
CA ILE A 78 22.17 -14.67 14.94
C ILE A 78 22.54 -13.72 13.80
N ILE A 79 21.91 -13.86 12.65
CA ILE A 79 21.99 -12.86 11.57
C ILE A 79 20.78 -11.95 11.68
N LEU A 80 21.02 -10.63 11.66
CA LEU A 80 20.00 -9.58 11.61
C LEU A 80 20.15 -8.83 10.30
N SER A 81 19.15 -8.89 9.43
CA SER A 81 19.06 -8.09 8.20
C SER A 81 17.75 -7.30 8.18
N HIS A 82 17.59 -6.39 7.22
CA HIS A 82 16.31 -5.67 7.08
C HIS A 82 15.30 -6.46 6.24
N LEU A 83 15.70 -6.95 5.06
CA LEU A 83 14.83 -7.65 4.11
C LEU A 83 14.79 -9.17 4.39
N PRO A 84 13.61 -9.80 4.47
CA PRO A 84 13.46 -11.25 4.56
C PRO A 84 13.60 -11.88 3.18
N ASP A 85 14.84 -11.99 2.70
CA ASP A 85 15.23 -12.53 1.39
C ASP A 85 14.60 -13.91 1.10
N TRP A 86 14.44 -14.77 2.11
CA TRP A 86 13.78 -16.08 1.94
C TRP A 86 12.30 -16.01 1.56
N ILE A 87 11.59 -14.92 1.92
CA ILE A 87 10.20 -14.69 1.49
C ILE A 87 10.17 -13.99 0.14
N VAL A 88 11.03 -12.99 -0.04
CA VAL A 88 11.05 -12.15 -1.25
C VAL A 88 11.52 -12.94 -2.46
N ASN A 89 12.59 -13.73 -2.33
CA ASN A 89 13.10 -14.61 -3.40
C ASN A 89 12.05 -15.64 -3.85
N ASP A 90 11.36 -16.30 -2.91
CA ASP A 90 10.31 -17.28 -3.21
C ASP A 90 9.05 -16.63 -3.81
N HIS A 91 8.65 -15.44 -3.32
CA HIS A 91 7.45 -14.75 -3.80
C HIS A 91 7.66 -14.15 -5.20
N GLU A 92 8.78 -13.46 -5.39
CA GLU A 92 9.10 -12.74 -6.63
C GLU A 92 9.82 -13.62 -7.67
N ASN A 93 10.15 -14.87 -7.32
CA ASN A 93 10.95 -15.78 -8.13
C ASN A 93 12.30 -15.13 -8.52
N GLN A 94 12.95 -14.53 -7.52
CA GLN A 94 14.26 -13.87 -7.60
C GLN A 94 15.30 -14.63 -6.77
N ASN A 95 16.57 -14.23 -6.88
CA ASN A 95 17.68 -14.92 -6.21
C ASN A 95 18.73 -13.92 -5.68
N TYR A 96 18.27 -12.99 -4.85
CA TYR A 96 19.08 -12.00 -4.14
C TYR A 96 19.95 -12.65 -3.04
N GLY A 97 20.97 -11.92 -2.56
CA GLY A 97 21.77 -12.33 -1.41
C GLY A 97 22.82 -13.42 -1.68
N ALA A 98 23.48 -13.43 -2.83
CA ALA A 98 24.47 -14.46 -3.19
C ALA A 98 25.71 -14.46 -2.26
N ASN A 99 26.26 -13.29 -1.94
CA ASN A 99 27.38 -13.14 -1.02
C ASN A 99 26.95 -13.44 0.43
N LEU A 100 25.75 -13.05 0.83
CA LEU A 100 25.19 -13.47 2.12
C LEU A 100 25.03 -14.99 2.21
N ARG A 101 24.47 -15.63 1.18
CA ARG A 101 24.34 -17.09 1.09
C ARG A 101 25.71 -17.76 1.22
N TYR A 102 26.71 -17.25 0.50
CA TYR A 102 28.07 -17.77 0.58
C TYR A 102 28.66 -17.62 2.00
N LEU A 103 28.48 -16.47 2.65
CA LEU A 103 28.87 -16.25 4.04
C LEU A 103 28.19 -17.26 4.97
N CYS A 104 26.88 -17.50 4.78
CA CYS A 104 26.11 -18.43 5.60
C CYS A 104 26.57 -19.88 5.46
N GLN A 105 26.75 -20.34 4.23
CA GLN A 105 27.06 -21.74 3.91
C GLN A 105 28.54 -22.08 4.13
N HIS A 106 29.45 -21.26 3.58
CA HIS A 106 30.87 -21.62 3.45
C HIS A 106 31.74 -21.06 4.57
N VAL A 107 31.40 -19.88 5.13
CA VAL A 107 32.18 -19.22 6.18
C VAL A 107 31.62 -19.58 7.57
N LEU A 108 30.30 -19.45 7.77
CA LEU A 108 29.66 -19.72 9.05
C LEU A 108 29.37 -21.21 9.30
N GLN A 109 29.19 -22.02 8.25
CA GLN A 109 29.20 -23.49 8.31
C GLN A 109 28.24 -24.08 9.37
N GLY A 110 26.96 -23.69 9.36
CA GLY A 110 25.96 -24.23 10.30
C GLY A 110 25.99 -23.66 11.73
N ARG A 111 26.87 -22.69 12.01
CA ARG A 111 26.85 -21.90 13.26
C ARG A 111 25.63 -20.98 13.39
N ILE A 112 24.95 -20.65 12.29
CA ILE A 112 23.74 -19.82 12.29
C ILE A 112 22.61 -20.60 12.94
N LYS A 113 22.00 -20.04 13.99
CA LYS A 113 20.86 -20.63 14.68
C LYS A 113 19.57 -19.84 14.52
N ALA A 114 19.66 -18.54 14.20
CA ALA A 114 18.49 -17.71 13.87
C ALA A 114 18.83 -16.65 12.81
N ARG A 115 17.85 -16.35 11.94
CA ARG A 115 17.85 -15.19 11.03
C ARG A 115 16.65 -14.31 11.36
N LEU A 116 16.91 -13.04 11.66
CA LEU A 116 15.93 -12.04 12.09
C LEU A 116 15.81 -10.96 11.03
N CYS A 117 14.59 -10.67 10.56
CA CYS A 117 14.32 -9.66 9.53
C CYS A 117 13.17 -8.72 9.92
N GLY A 118 13.13 -7.57 9.24
CA GLY A 118 12.03 -6.61 9.26
C GLY A 118 11.34 -6.54 7.91
N ASP A 119 11.19 -5.31 7.41
CA ASP A 119 10.64 -4.88 6.11
C ASP A 119 9.20 -5.34 5.82
N ILE A 120 8.91 -6.65 5.83
CA ILE A 120 7.55 -7.15 5.85
C ILE A 120 6.95 -6.88 7.24
N HIS A 121 6.16 -5.81 7.32
CA HIS A 121 5.45 -5.25 8.48
C HIS A 121 4.37 -6.16 9.14
N ASN A 122 4.63 -7.44 9.29
CA ASN A 122 3.85 -8.36 10.11
C ASN A 122 4.81 -9.13 11.04
N TYR A 123 4.35 -10.21 11.66
CA TYR A 123 5.22 -11.21 12.26
C TYR A 123 4.98 -12.54 11.56
N THR A 124 6.06 -13.24 11.17
CA THR A 124 5.99 -14.62 10.69
C THR A 124 7.20 -15.41 11.17
N ARG A 125 7.02 -16.70 11.41
CA ARG A 125 8.09 -17.63 11.76
C ARG A 125 8.03 -18.87 10.89
N HIS A 126 9.20 -19.31 10.42
CA HIS A 126 9.35 -20.51 9.63
C HIS A 126 10.35 -21.46 10.31
N GLU A 127 10.03 -22.76 10.30
CA GLU A 127 10.86 -23.85 10.83
C GLU A 127 11.16 -24.88 9.72
N PRO A 128 12.33 -25.55 9.74
CA PRO A 128 12.63 -26.66 8.84
C PRO A 128 11.61 -27.80 8.96
N ILE A 129 11.18 -28.36 7.83
CA ILE A 129 10.20 -29.46 7.80
C ILE A 129 10.88 -30.77 8.26
N LYS A 130 10.45 -31.27 9.43
CA LYS A 130 11.03 -32.46 10.09
C LYS A 130 11.05 -33.74 9.25
N SER A 131 10.20 -33.87 8.22
CA SER A 131 10.17 -35.06 7.36
C SER A 131 11.33 -35.15 6.36
N GLN A 132 12.13 -34.09 6.19
CA GLN A 132 13.34 -34.11 5.35
C GLN A 132 14.63 -34.39 6.14
N TRP A 133 14.55 -34.80 7.42
CA TRP A 133 15.72 -35.26 8.20
C TRP A 133 16.32 -36.60 7.74
N ARG A 134 15.94 -37.10 6.56
CA ARG A 134 16.70 -38.15 5.88
C ARG A 134 17.93 -37.49 5.30
N SER A 135 19.10 -37.93 5.78
CA SER A 135 20.43 -37.60 5.27
C SER A 135 20.39 -37.22 3.79
N VAL A 136 20.78 -35.98 3.46
CA VAL A 136 21.04 -35.58 2.09
C VAL A 136 22.25 -36.39 1.62
N SER A 137 21.96 -37.55 1.04
CA SER A 137 22.96 -38.38 0.39
C SER A 137 23.46 -37.59 -0.80
N VAL A 138 24.67 -37.03 -0.67
CA VAL A 138 25.42 -36.45 -1.78
C VAL A 138 25.33 -37.41 -2.97
N PRO A 139 24.87 -36.97 -4.16
CA PRO A 139 24.75 -37.86 -5.30
C PRO A 139 26.10 -38.49 -5.66
N LYS A 140 26.29 -39.76 -5.32
CA LYS A 140 27.39 -40.55 -5.87
C LYS A 140 27.11 -40.76 -7.36
N HIS A 141 27.96 -40.15 -8.18
CA HIS A 141 27.94 -40.21 -9.65
C HIS A 141 26.65 -39.70 -10.31
N MET A 142 26.70 -38.43 -10.74
CA MET A 142 25.98 -38.03 -11.94
C MET A 142 26.65 -38.71 -13.13
N ASN A 143 26.03 -39.76 -13.68
CA ASN A 143 26.49 -40.38 -14.93
C ASN A 143 26.34 -39.37 -16.07
N ILE A 144 27.47 -38.90 -16.60
CA ILE A 144 27.53 -38.13 -17.84
C ILE A 144 27.72 -39.14 -18.97
N GLU A 145 26.61 -39.69 -19.46
CA GLU A 145 26.52 -40.35 -20.76
C GLU A 145 25.33 -39.77 -21.53
N ASP A 146 25.59 -38.68 -22.25
CA ASP A 146 25.18 -38.43 -23.64
C ASP A 146 25.19 -36.92 -23.91
N ASP A 147 26.33 -36.40 -24.37
CA ASP A 147 26.28 -35.43 -25.47
C ASP A 147 27.54 -35.48 -26.36
N LYS A 148 27.38 -36.04 -27.56
CA LYS A 148 28.44 -36.09 -28.57
C LYS A 148 28.46 -34.78 -29.35
N LYS A 149 29.35 -33.84 -28.99
CA LYS A 149 30.21 -33.03 -29.91
C LYS A 149 30.88 -31.84 -29.20
N LEU A 150 32.20 -31.89 -29.02
CA LEU A 150 33.15 -30.86 -29.47
C LEU A 150 34.60 -31.43 -29.38
N PRO A 151 35.59 -30.93 -30.15
CA PRO A 151 36.89 -31.60 -30.27
C PRO A 151 38.00 -31.01 -29.37
N GLN A 152 38.89 -31.89 -28.88
CA GLN A 152 40.39 -31.81 -28.84
C GLN A 152 41.08 -30.52 -28.29
N LEU A 153 42.17 -30.52 -27.50
CA LEU A 153 43.20 -31.54 -27.17
C LEU A 153 44.14 -31.06 -26.02
N LYS A 154 44.86 -32.00 -25.34
CA LYS A 154 46.12 -31.84 -24.52
C LYS A 154 46.03 -31.02 -23.20
N SER A 155 46.80 -31.30 -22.13
CA SER A 155 47.80 -32.34 -21.77
C SER A 155 47.92 -32.39 -20.22
N LEU A 156 48.01 -33.55 -19.56
CA LEU A 156 49.25 -34.18 -19.01
C LEU A 156 50.19 -33.21 -18.25
N ASP A 157 50.76 -33.52 -17.08
CA ASP A 157 50.83 -34.77 -16.28
C ASP A 157 50.15 -34.56 -14.88
N HIS A 158 50.27 -35.35 -13.80
CA HIS A 158 51.13 -36.48 -13.39
C HIS A 158 50.39 -37.40 -12.37
N GLU A 159 51.08 -38.40 -11.79
CA GLU A 159 50.52 -39.42 -10.87
C GLU A 159 51.04 -39.32 -9.41
N GLN A 160 50.36 -40.05 -8.51
CA GLN A 160 50.87 -40.97 -7.46
C GLN A 160 50.46 -40.76 -5.98
N SER A 161 50.01 -41.90 -5.41
CA SER A 161 49.95 -42.33 -4.00
C SER A 161 48.69 -42.03 -3.15
N THR A 162 47.93 -43.11 -2.94
CA THR A 162 46.93 -43.38 -1.88
C THR A 162 47.58 -44.18 -0.73
N PRO A 163 46.87 -44.59 0.34
CA PRO A 163 45.77 -43.97 1.10
C PRO A 163 46.03 -43.95 2.63
N ASP A 164 45.24 -43.22 3.44
CA ASP A 164 44.86 -43.75 4.76
C ASP A 164 43.63 -43.08 5.43
N LYS A 165 42.96 -43.89 6.26
CA LYS A 165 42.11 -43.56 7.43
C LYS A 165 40.91 -42.59 7.33
N THR A 166 39.73 -43.22 7.36
CA THR A 166 38.63 -42.98 8.32
C THR A 166 38.22 -41.53 8.65
N TYR A 167 37.09 -41.13 8.05
CA TYR A 167 36.18 -40.12 8.63
C TYR A 167 34.76 -40.68 8.65
N ASP A 168 34.52 -41.62 9.57
CA ASP A 168 33.17 -41.93 10.02
C ASP A 168 32.69 -40.83 11.01
N GLU A 169 31.40 -40.54 10.95
CA GLU A 169 30.61 -39.84 11.98
C GLU A 169 31.10 -38.47 12.50
N VAL A 170 30.71 -37.41 11.78
CA VAL A 170 30.14 -36.22 12.44
C VAL A 170 28.75 -35.94 11.84
N ALA A 171 27.75 -36.69 12.30
CA ALA A 171 26.35 -36.36 12.07
C ALA A 171 25.96 -35.16 12.94
N GLY A 172 26.41 -33.96 12.53
CA GLY A 172 25.97 -32.71 13.14
C GLY A 172 24.47 -32.50 12.92
N ASP A 173 23.78 -32.03 13.96
CA ASP A 173 22.33 -31.81 13.98
C ASP A 173 21.91 -30.82 12.86
N THR A 174 21.45 -31.31 11.71
CA THR A 174 21.12 -30.50 10.51
C THR A 174 19.76 -29.81 10.61
N CYS A 175 19.48 -29.20 11.76
CA CYS A 175 18.35 -28.29 11.92
C CYS A 175 18.75 -26.90 11.39
N GLY A 176 18.16 -26.50 10.26
CA GLY A 176 18.33 -25.16 9.69
C GLY A 176 17.90 -24.05 10.67
N PRO A 177 18.46 -22.83 10.55
CA PRO A 177 18.21 -21.74 11.51
C PRO A 177 16.74 -21.32 11.56
N ALA A 178 16.26 -20.90 12.73
CA ALA A 178 14.93 -20.33 12.86
C ALA A 178 14.81 -19.03 12.04
N LEU A 179 13.86 -18.96 11.11
CA LEU A 179 13.66 -17.81 10.22
C LEU A 179 12.49 -16.96 10.72
N ILE A 180 12.77 -15.73 11.18
CA ILE A 180 11.81 -14.90 11.91
C ILE A 180 11.72 -13.51 11.27
N VAL A 181 10.52 -13.12 10.87
CA VAL A 181 10.18 -11.75 10.47
C VAL A 181 9.47 -11.05 11.63
N SER A 182 9.92 -9.86 11.97
CA SER A 182 9.39 -9.02 13.06
C SER A 182 9.29 -7.56 12.61
N GLY A 183 8.60 -7.29 11.50
CA GLY A 183 8.51 -5.96 10.89
C GLY A 183 7.62 -4.93 11.61
N GLY A 184 7.26 -5.14 12.87
CA GLY A 184 6.32 -4.30 13.62
C GLY A 184 6.73 -2.83 13.82
N GLY A 185 7.97 -2.44 13.46
CA GLY A 185 8.39 -1.03 13.40
C GLY A 185 7.83 -0.24 12.22
N GLY A 186 7.30 -0.91 11.18
CA GLY A 186 6.77 -0.26 9.98
C GLY A 186 5.50 0.57 10.22
N ALA A 187 5.22 1.52 9.33
CA ALA A 187 4.05 2.41 9.46
C ALA A 187 2.71 1.63 9.45
N PHE A 188 2.53 0.72 8.49
CA PHE A 188 1.29 -0.03 8.28
C PHE A 188 1.55 -1.55 8.23
N CYS A 189 0.64 -2.36 8.76
CA CYS A 189 0.77 -3.81 8.82
C CYS A 189 0.51 -4.49 7.47
N HIS A 190 1.49 -5.25 6.96
CA HIS A 190 1.38 -6.04 5.73
C HIS A 190 0.33 -7.15 5.91
N PRO A 191 -0.34 -7.63 4.84
CA PRO A 191 -1.14 -8.84 4.93
C PRO A 191 -0.26 -10.03 5.37
N THR A 192 -0.82 -10.98 6.12
CA THR A 192 -0.15 -12.25 6.47
C THR A 192 -0.63 -13.41 5.59
N HIS A 193 -1.66 -13.17 4.78
CA HIS A 193 -2.18 -14.14 3.81
C HIS A 193 -1.54 -14.00 2.42
N VAL A 194 -0.68 -12.98 2.23
CA VAL A 194 0.18 -12.80 1.05
C VAL A 194 1.59 -12.43 1.55
N PRO A 195 2.65 -13.14 1.14
CA PRO A 195 2.63 -14.35 0.31
C PRO A 195 1.85 -15.52 0.96
N TYR A 196 1.35 -16.42 0.12
CA TYR A 196 0.53 -17.55 0.55
C TYR A 196 1.29 -18.45 1.54
N LYS A 197 0.55 -19.08 2.45
CA LYS A 197 1.09 -20.09 3.36
C LYS A 197 1.38 -21.39 2.59
N LYS A 198 2.60 -21.49 2.04
CA LYS A 198 3.19 -22.69 1.45
C LYS A 198 4.58 -22.92 2.07
N PRO A 199 5.09 -24.16 2.04
CA PRO A 199 6.50 -24.41 2.23
C PRO A 199 7.36 -23.60 1.26
N ILE A 200 8.48 -23.07 1.76
CA ILE A 200 9.48 -22.33 0.98
C ILE A 200 10.80 -23.08 1.01
N ASP A 201 11.52 -23.09 -0.11
CA ASP A 201 12.89 -23.61 -0.18
C ASP A 201 13.86 -22.50 0.19
N VAL A 202 14.70 -22.75 1.20
CA VAL A 202 15.81 -21.87 1.57
C VAL A 202 17.08 -22.71 1.54
N ASP A 203 17.83 -22.55 0.44
CA ASP A 203 19.12 -23.18 0.21
C ASP A 203 19.11 -24.73 0.23
N GLY A 204 18.04 -25.34 -0.27
CA GLY A 204 17.85 -26.80 -0.33
C GLY A 204 17.20 -27.39 0.92
N VAL A 205 16.78 -26.55 1.87
CA VAL A 205 16.03 -26.95 3.07
C VAL A 205 14.63 -26.36 2.97
N MET A 206 13.60 -27.21 3.02
CA MET A 206 12.21 -26.76 3.05
C MET A 206 11.81 -26.27 4.44
N TYR A 207 11.22 -25.08 4.51
CA TYR A 207 10.67 -24.49 5.72
C TYR A 207 9.15 -24.36 5.61
N ASP A 208 8.42 -24.65 6.69
CA ASP A 208 6.99 -24.33 6.81
C ASP A 208 6.75 -23.15 7.76
N ARG A 209 5.71 -22.36 7.49
CA ARG A 209 5.37 -21.17 8.26
C ARG A 209 4.52 -21.53 9.48
N VAL A 210 5.19 -21.82 10.58
CA VAL A 210 4.56 -22.32 11.81
C VAL A 210 3.71 -21.26 12.53
N THR A 211 4.08 -19.98 12.48
CA THR A 211 3.36 -18.89 13.17
C THR A 211 3.22 -17.66 12.29
N GLU A 212 2.09 -16.96 12.39
CA GLU A 212 1.88 -15.63 11.81
C GLU A 212 1.06 -14.72 12.75
N TYR A 213 1.33 -13.42 12.72
CA TYR A 213 0.54 -12.41 13.43
C TYR A 213 0.47 -11.08 12.63
N PRO A 214 -0.72 -10.51 12.39
CA PRO A 214 -2.05 -11.03 12.74
C PRO A 214 -2.42 -12.32 12.01
N SER A 215 -3.43 -13.05 12.51
CA SER A 215 -3.89 -14.28 11.83
C SER A 215 -4.37 -14.02 10.40
N ILE A 216 -4.33 -15.04 9.55
CA ILE A 216 -4.75 -15.00 8.14
C ILE A 216 -6.18 -14.48 7.99
N GLU A 217 -7.10 -14.90 8.87
CA GLU A 217 -8.52 -14.52 8.86
C GLU A 217 -8.69 -13.04 9.20
N ILE A 218 -7.97 -12.57 10.22
CA ILE A 218 -7.95 -11.16 10.62
C ILE A 218 -7.40 -10.33 9.45
N SER A 219 -6.29 -10.76 8.86
CA SER A 219 -5.65 -10.10 7.73
C SER A 219 -6.57 -9.99 6.49
N LYS A 220 -7.20 -11.09 6.06
CA LYS A 220 -8.19 -11.10 4.96
C LYS A 220 -9.40 -10.21 5.25
N SER A 221 -9.90 -10.23 6.50
CA SER A 221 -11.03 -9.37 6.89
C SER A 221 -10.70 -7.87 6.76
N TYR A 222 -9.44 -7.48 6.96
CA TYR A 222 -9.02 -6.09 6.83
C TYR A 222 -8.77 -5.64 5.40
N ALA A 223 -8.51 -6.54 4.44
CA ALA A 223 -8.45 -6.17 3.03
C ALA A 223 -9.76 -5.55 2.53
N ALA A 224 -10.91 -5.83 3.15
CA ALA A 224 -12.18 -5.14 2.88
C ALA A 224 -12.14 -3.61 3.13
N LYS A 225 -11.14 -3.10 3.88
CA LYS A 225 -10.85 -1.66 3.97
C LYS A 225 -10.41 -1.06 2.64
N ASN A 226 -10.01 -1.86 1.64
CA ASN A 226 -9.71 -1.37 0.30
C ASN A 226 -11.00 -0.76 -0.29
N ILE A 227 -12.05 -1.58 -0.44
CA ILE A 227 -13.37 -1.18 -0.97
C ILE A 227 -13.92 0.08 -0.30
N PHE A 228 -14.08 0.07 1.04
CA PHE A 228 -14.75 1.16 1.76
C PHE A 228 -13.81 2.32 2.19
N GLY A 229 -12.50 2.14 2.04
CA GLY A 229 -11.49 2.99 2.67
C GLY A 229 -10.42 3.55 1.73
N PHE A 230 -10.34 3.09 0.47
CA PHE A 230 -9.46 3.67 -0.54
C PHE A 230 -9.79 5.14 -0.78
N ARG A 231 -10.99 5.44 -1.30
CA ARG A 231 -11.39 6.82 -1.67
C ARG A 231 -11.27 7.79 -0.50
N ARG A 232 -11.76 7.40 0.68
CA ARG A 232 -11.71 8.21 1.91
C ARG A 232 -10.28 8.62 2.32
N ARG A 233 -9.27 7.79 2.01
CA ARG A 233 -7.85 8.07 2.32
C ARG A 233 -7.09 8.72 1.17
N ASN A 234 -7.59 8.52 -0.05
CA ASN A 234 -6.92 8.87 -1.30
C ASN A 234 -7.76 9.84 -2.14
N LEU A 235 -8.40 10.86 -1.54
CA LEU A 235 -9.21 11.84 -2.27
C LEU A 235 -8.43 12.59 -3.38
N LYS A 236 -7.10 12.65 -3.29
CA LYS A 236 -6.24 13.17 -4.38
C LYS A 236 -6.27 12.27 -5.63
N PHE A 237 -6.60 10.99 -5.50
CA PHE A 237 -6.77 10.06 -6.61
C PHE A 237 -8.00 10.40 -7.45
N ASP A 238 -9.05 11.00 -6.87
CA ASP A 238 -10.22 11.48 -7.62
C ASP A 238 -9.81 12.47 -8.73
N LEU A 239 -8.73 13.24 -8.54
CA LEU A 239 -8.20 14.13 -9.59
C LEU A 239 -7.73 13.34 -10.83
N LEU A 240 -6.97 12.27 -10.61
CA LEU A 240 -6.43 11.42 -11.68
C LEU A 240 -7.53 10.55 -12.30
N GLY A 241 -8.39 9.95 -11.47
CA GLY A 241 -9.50 9.11 -11.90
C GLY A 241 -10.51 9.89 -12.74
N GLY A 242 -10.86 11.12 -12.34
CA GLY A 242 -11.78 11.98 -13.07
C GLY A 242 -11.24 12.39 -14.44
N LEU A 243 -9.96 12.82 -14.50
CA LEU A 243 -9.30 13.17 -15.76
C LEU A 243 -9.21 11.97 -16.71
N MET A 244 -8.79 10.80 -16.20
CA MET A 244 -8.70 9.57 -16.99
C MET A 244 -10.07 9.16 -17.54
N TYR A 245 -11.11 9.12 -16.69
CA TYR A 245 -12.47 8.78 -17.10
C TYR A 245 -13.02 9.77 -18.12
N TYR A 246 -12.66 11.05 -18.03
CA TYR A 246 -13.10 12.07 -18.97
C TYR A 246 -12.43 11.89 -20.33
N LEU A 247 -11.11 11.65 -20.37
CA LEU A 247 -10.39 11.38 -21.63
C LEU A 247 -10.89 10.12 -22.35
N LEU A 248 -11.27 9.07 -21.60
CA LEU A 248 -11.85 7.83 -22.14
C LEU A 248 -13.18 8.03 -22.89
N VAL A 249 -13.90 9.15 -22.66
CA VAL A 249 -15.19 9.44 -23.30
C VAL A 249 -15.27 10.83 -23.95
N PHE A 250 -14.16 11.57 -23.94
CA PHE A 250 -14.07 12.98 -24.37
C PHE A 250 -14.70 13.25 -25.74
N SER A 251 -14.53 12.32 -26.67
CA SER A 251 -15.02 12.41 -28.04
C SER A 251 -16.52 12.14 -28.21
N ALA A 252 -17.14 11.39 -27.30
CA ALA A 252 -18.56 11.01 -27.37
C ALA A 252 -19.49 12.09 -26.80
N PHE A 253 -18.94 13.15 -26.23
CA PHE A 253 -19.65 14.28 -25.65
C PHE A 253 -20.06 15.33 -26.73
N PRO A 254 -21.32 15.81 -26.80
CA PRO A 254 -22.54 15.24 -26.23
C PRO A 254 -23.08 14.04 -27.02
N LEU A 255 -23.80 13.16 -26.30
CA LEU A 255 -24.66 12.15 -26.92
C LEU A 255 -25.97 12.82 -27.36
N CYS A 256 -26.25 12.81 -28.66
CA CYS A 256 -27.44 13.40 -29.27
C CYS A 256 -28.43 12.31 -29.68
N ASP A 257 -29.65 12.71 -30.06
CA ASP A 257 -30.69 11.84 -30.63
C ASP A 257 -31.05 10.61 -29.76
N LEU A 258 -31.01 10.82 -28.44
CA LEU A 258 -31.20 9.76 -27.46
C LEU A 258 -32.63 9.21 -27.46
N ASN A 259 -33.68 10.00 -27.73
CA ASN A 259 -35.11 9.60 -27.82
C ASN A 259 -35.49 8.47 -26.85
N ILE A 260 -35.69 8.82 -25.58
CA ILE A 260 -35.92 7.86 -24.49
C ILE A 260 -37.40 7.48 -24.40
N ASP A 261 -38.29 8.31 -24.95
CA ASP A 261 -39.75 8.18 -24.90
C ASP A 261 -40.26 8.07 -23.45
N SER A 262 -39.60 8.76 -22.51
CA SER A 262 -39.84 8.68 -21.07
C SER A 262 -41.18 9.24 -20.61
N THR A 263 -41.90 9.94 -21.50
CA THR A 263 -43.27 10.45 -21.29
C THR A 263 -44.37 9.44 -21.65
N LYS A 264 -44.01 8.25 -22.16
CA LYS A 264 -44.95 7.18 -22.54
C LYS A 264 -45.64 6.58 -21.31
N GLU A 265 -46.97 6.50 -21.32
CA GLU A 265 -47.79 6.07 -20.17
C GLU A 265 -47.39 4.71 -19.55
N ASN A 266 -46.82 3.80 -20.34
CA ASN A 266 -46.38 2.47 -19.91
C ASN A 266 -44.84 2.31 -19.90
N TRP A 267 -44.07 3.37 -19.65
CA TRP A 267 -42.60 3.28 -19.60
C TRP A 267 -42.13 2.45 -18.39
N THR A 268 -41.29 1.43 -18.62
CA THR A 268 -40.83 0.53 -17.55
C THR A 268 -39.30 0.58 -17.35
N VAL A 269 -38.86 0.08 -16.19
CA VAL A 269 -37.42 -0.13 -15.91
C VAL A 269 -36.76 -1.01 -16.97
N TYR A 270 -37.49 -1.97 -17.55
CA TYR A 270 -36.97 -2.81 -18.64
C TYR A 270 -36.69 -1.99 -19.90
N ASP A 271 -37.58 -1.07 -20.28
CA ASP A 271 -37.38 -0.18 -21.42
C ASP A 271 -36.17 0.73 -21.20
N GLY A 272 -36.03 1.29 -19.99
CA GLY A 272 -34.86 2.07 -19.58
C GLY A 272 -33.54 1.27 -19.68
N VAL A 273 -33.49 0.04 -19.15
CA VAL A 273 -32.31 -0.83 -19.24
C VAL A 273 -32.00 -1.24 -20.68
N LYS A 274 -33.02 -1.57 -21.48
CA LYS A 274 -32.87 -1.90 -22.90
C LYS A 274 -32.30 -0.72 -23.69
N LYS A 275 -32.82 0.49 -23.46
CA LYS A 275 -32.33 1.73 -24.08
C LYS A 275 -30.89 2.03 -23.65
N TYR A 276 -30.60 1.92 -22.36
CA TYR A 276 -29.25 2.08 -21.80
C TYR A 276 -28.24 1.15 -22.49
N LEU A 277 -28.53 -0.15 -22.60
CA LEU A 277 -27.64 -1.11 -23.25
C LEU A 277 -27.43 -0.82 -24.74
N ALA A 278 -28.47 -0.37 -25.45
CA ALA A 278 -28.36 0.02 -26.85
C ALA A 278 -27.47 1.27 -27.04
N VAL A 279 -27.68 2.32 -26.23
CA VAL A 279 -26.87 3.55 -26.26
C VAL A 279 -25.42 3.27 -25.84
N LEU A 280 -25.21 2.44 -24.80
CA LEU A 280 -23.89 2.00 -24.36
C LEU A 280 -23.13 1.28 -25.47
N GLY A 281 -23.77 0.33 -26.16
CA GLY A 281 -23.18 -0.38 -27.29
C GLY A 281 -22.81 0.55 -28.45
N HIS A 282 -23.73 1.44 -28.85
CA HIS A 282 -23.48 2.44 -29.91
C HIS A 282 -22.32 3.37 -29.55
N THR A 283 -22.31 3.91 -28.33
CA THR A 283 -21.26 4.82 -27.86
C THR A 283 -19.88 4.15 -27.83
N ILE A 284 -19.80 2.87 -27.43
CA ILE A 284 -18.56 2.09 -27.48
C ILE A 284 -18.05 1.94 -28.92
N LEU A 285 -18.93 1.61 -29.87
CA LEU A 285 -18.57 1.49 -31.29
C LEU A 285 -18.10 2.83 -31.87
N GLU A 286 -18.83 3.92 -31.61
CA GLU A 286 -18.47 5.27 -32.06
C GLU A 286 -17.12 5.74 -31.51
N ILE A 287 -16.83 5.43 -30.24
CA ILE A 287 -15.50 5.67 -29.65
C ILE A 287 -14.44 4.87 -30.41
N VAL A 288 -14.61 3.56 -30.57
CA VAL A 288 -13.60 2.68 -31.18
C VAL A 288 -13.36 3.00 -32.67
N GLU A 289 -14.41 3.31 -33.43
CA GLU A 289 -14.32 3.56 -34.87
C GLU A 289 -13.82 4.97 -35.22
N ARG A 290 -14.19 5.99 -34.45
CA ARG A 290 -14.09 7.40 -34.90
C ARG A 290 -13.23 8.30 -34.01
N SER A 291 -12.83 7.84 -32.82
CA SER A 291 -12.36 8.73 -31.77
C SER A 291 -10.89 8.59 -31.39
N TYR A 292 -10.00 9.24 -32.16
CA TYR A 292 -8.55 9.23 -31.92
C TYR A 292 -8.13 9.51 -30.46
N VAL A 293 -8.70 10.52 -29.80
CA VAL A 293 -8.34 10.90 -28.43
C VAL A 293 -8.70 9.80 -27.43
N SER A 294 -9.94 9.33 -27.46
CA SER A 294 -10.45 8.35 -26.49
C SER A 294 -9.90 6.94 -26.75
N VAL A 295 -9.66 6.55 -28.00
CA VAL A 295 -8.92 5.31 -28.34
C VAL A 295 -7.47 5.38 -27.89
N THR A 296 -6.80 6.52 -28.04
CA THR A 296 -5.43 6.71 -27.54
C THR A 296 -5.39 6.64 -26.01
N ALA A 297 -6.34 7.28 -25.32
CA ALA A 297 -6.47 7.20 -23.87
C ALA A 297 -6.74 5.77 -23.39
N LEU A 298 -7.60 5.02 -24.09
CA LEU A 298 -7.88 3.60 -23.82
C LEU A 298 -6.63 2.74 -24.01
N PHE A 299 -5.90 2.91 -25.12
CA PHE A 299 -4.68 2.16 -25.42
C PHE A 299 -3.56 2.43 -24.40
N ILE A 300 -3.32 3.69 -24.04
CA ILE A 300 -2.34 4.06 -23.01
C ILE A 300 -2.77 3.51 -21.64
N GLY A 301 -4.05 3.67 -21.26
CA GLY A 301 -4.59 3.16 -20.01
C GLY A 301 -4.51 1.63 -19.91
N TRP A 302 -4.69 0.93 -21.04
CA TRP A 302 -4.54 -0.52 -21.16
C TRP A 302 -3.07 -0.96 -21.01
N LEU A 303 -2.14 -0.34 -21.74
CA LEU A 303 -0.71 -0.60 -21.59
C LEU A 303 -0.23 -0.38 -20.15
N LEU A 304 -0.66 0.72 -19.52
CA LEU A 304 -0.37 1.00 -18.11
C LEU A 304 -0.99 -0.06 -17.19
N SER A 305 -2.24 -0.45 -17.42
CA SER A 305 -2.92 -1.47 -16.60
C SER A 305 -2.20 -2.82 -16.67
N VAL A 306 -1.73 -3.25 -17.84
CA VAL A 306 -0.95 -4.49 -18.01
C VAL A 306 0.47 -4.36 -17.43
N ALA A 307 1.12 -3.22 -17.62
CA ALA A 307 2.47 -2.97 -17.10
C ALA A 307 2.50 -2.94 -15.57
N LEU A 308 1.46 -2.36 -14.95
CA LEU A 308 1.29 -2.22 -13.50
C LEU A 308 0.78 -3.48 -12.80
N VAL A 309 0.31 -4.52 -13.52
CA VAL A 309 0.08 -5.82 -12.85
C VAL A 309 1.41 -6.38 -12.35
N ASP A 310 1.38 -6.82 -11.10
CA ASP A 310 2.45 -7.46 -10.35
C ASP A 310 3.38 -8.34 -11.21
N ARG A 311 4.69 -8.12 -11.09
CA ARG A 311 5.73 -8.76 -11.90
C ARG A 311 5.97 -10.23 -11.53
N THR A 312 5.54 -10.65 -10.35
CA THR A 312 5.57 -12.07 -9.92
C THR A 312 4.76 -12.98 -10.85
N LEU A 313 3.80 -12.42 -11.60
CA LEU A 313 2.98 -13.17 -12.55
C LEU A 313 3.60 -13.28 -13.95
N GLN A 314 3.45 -14.46 -14.56
CA GLN A 314 3.72 -14.66 -15.99
C GLN A 314 2.94 -13.66 -16.86
N PHE A 315 3.55 -13.19 -17.96
CA PHE A 315 2.99 -12.17 -18.84
C PHE A 315 1.53 -12.44 -19.28
N ARG A 316 1.18 -13.70 -19.58
CA ARG A 316 -0.20 -14.09 -19.95
C ARG A 316 -1.25 -13.71 -18.89
N HIS A 317 -0.93 -13.87 -17.60
CA HIS A 317 -1.84 -13.50 -16.51
C HIS A 317 -1.89 -11.98 -16.32
N ARG A 318 -0.74 -11.31 -16.40
CA ARG A 318 -0.64 -9.83 -16.36
C ARG A 318 -1.45 -9.19 -17.48
N PHE A 319 -1.37 -9.74 -18.68
CA PHE A 319 -2.16 -9.34 -19.84
C PHE A 319 -3.67 -9.48 -19.59
N VAL A 320 -4.13 -10.66 -19.14
CA VAL A 320 -5.56 -10.90 -18.86
C VAL A 320 -6.09 -9.99 -17.75
N ILE A 321 -5.37 -9.90 -16.62
CA ILE A 321 -5.77 -9.09 -15.46
C ILE A 321 -5.77 -7.59 -15.81
N GLY A 322 -4.71 -7.09 -16.44
CA GLY A 322 -4.60 -5.69 -16.85
C GLY A 322 -5.62 -5.31 -17.91
N THR A 323 -5.92 -6.22 -18.85
CA THR A 323 -6.99 -6.02 -19.85
C THR A 323 -8.36 -5.95 -19.18
N ALA A 324 -8.68 -6.88 -18.27
CA ALA A 324 -9.94 -6.86 -17.54
C ALA A 324 -10.10 -5.59 -16.69
N HIS A 325 -9.02 -5.11 -16.06
CA HIS A 325 -9.02 -3.87 -15.27
C HIS A 325 -9.23 -2.62 -16.15
N ALA A 326 -8.52 -2.53 -17.28
CA ALA A 326 -8.69 -1.43 -18.24
C ALA A 326 -10.09 -1.39 -18.87
N LEU A 327 -10.62 -2.56 -19.28
CA LEU A 327 -11.98 -2.67 -19.80
C LEU A 327 -13.03 -2.31 -18.74
N LEU A 328 -12.84 -2.70 -17.47
CA LEU A 328 -13.74 -2.31 -16.39
C LEU A 328 -13.72 -0.79 -16.16
N HIS A 329 -12.56 -0.14 -16.27
CA HIS A 329 -12.46 1.32 -16.24
C HIS A 329 -13.16 1.99 -17.43
N PHE A 330 -12.94 1.49 -18.65
CA PHE A 330 -13.57 2.00 -19.87
C PHE A 330 -15.09 1.86 -19.85
N LEU A 331 -15.59 0.67 -19.52
CA LEU A 331 -17.03 0.40 -19.42
C LEU A 331 -17.69 1.30 -18.38
N ASN A 332 -17.09 1.50 -17.20
CA ASN A 332 -17.64 2.43 -16.21
C ASN A 332 -17.61 3.89 -16.69
N ALA A 333 -16.58 4.32 -17.42
CA ALA A 333 -16.52 5.67 -17.99
C ALA A 333 -17.67 5.93 -18.98
N VAL A 334 -17.86 5.03 -19.96
CA VAL A 334 -18.97 5.14 -20.91
C VAL A 334 -20.32 5.00 -20.21
N SER A 335 -20.44 4.10 -19.21
CA SER A 335 -21.67 3.93 -18.42
C SER A 335 -22.09 5.23 -17.71
N VAL A 336 -21.14 5.96 -17.11
CA VAL A 336 -21.43 7.25 -16.45
C VAL A 336 -21.86 8.31 -17.47
N LEU A 337 -21.20 8.38 -18.63
CA LEU A 337 -21.59 9.29 -19.71
C LEU A 337 -23.04 9.01 -20.14
N VAL A 338 -23.35 7.75 -20.46
CA VAL A 338 -24.67 7.34 -20.95
C VAL A 338 -25.75 7.61 -19.91
N VAL A 339 -25.53 7.25 -18.63
CA VAL A 339 -26.49 7.55 -17.56
C VAL A 339 -26.69 9.05 -17.36
N MET A 340 -25.63 9.86 -17.42
CA MET A 340 -25.72 11.32 -17.27
C MET A 340 -26.52 11.96 -18.41
N GLU A 341 -26.14 11.69 -19.67
CA GLU A 341 -26.82 12.23 -20.85
C GLU A 341 -28.27 11.72 -20.97
N MET A 342 -28.53 10.45 -20.65
CA MET A 342 -29.91 9.93 -20.59
C MET A 342 -30.75 10.58 -19.49
N THR A 343 -30.16 10.91 -18.34
CA THR A 343 -30.87 11.62 -17.26
C THR A 343 -31.21 13.05 -17.69
N ILE A 344 -30.32 13.72 -18.43
CA ILE A 344 -30.56 15.05 -19.00
C ILE A 344 -31.69 14.99 -20.04
N GLU A 345 -31.69 14.02 -20.95
CA GLU A 345 -32.74 13.87 -21.96
C GLU A 345 -34.10 13.54 -21.34
N ALA A 346 -34.17 12.60 -20.40
CA ALA A 346 -35.42 12.26 -19.71
C ALA A 346 -35.99 13.46 -18.93
N ALA A 347 -35.12 14.30 -18.34
CA ALA A 347 -35.53 15.53 -17.66
C ALA A 347 -36.05 16.60 -18.64
N LEU A 348 -35.52 16.65 -19.87
CA LEU A 348 -36.02 17.51 -20.96
C LEU A 348 -37.38 17.03 -21.47
N GLU A 349 -37.52 15.74 -21.80
CA GLU A 349 -38.76 15.12 -22.26
C GLU A 349 -39.92 15.35 -21.26
N ASN A 350 -39.64 15.19 -19.96
CA ASN A 350 -40.60 15.43 -18.88
C ASN A 350 -40.75 16.91 -18.46
N LYS A 351 -40.07 17.84 -19.15
CA LYS A 351 -40.10 19.29 -18.86
C LYS A 351 -39.68 19.67 -17.42
N LEU A 352 -38.86 18.84 -16.79
CA LEU A 352 -38.30 19.08 -15.46
C LEU A 352 -37.17 20.12 -15.49
N ILE A 353 -36.50 20.26 -16.64
CA ILE A 353 -35.45 21.26 -16.88
C ILE A 353 -35.79 22.02 -18.17
N GLY A 354 -35.57 23.34 -18.16
CA GLY A 354 -35.81 24.20 -19.32
C GLY A 354 -34.82 23.97 -20.46
N ASN A 355 -35.25 24.18 -21.70
CA ASN A 355 -34.42 24.13 -22.91
C ASN A 355 -33.82 25.50 -23.31
N LYS A 356 -33.84 26.45 -22.38
CA LYS A 356 -33.45 27.86 -22.50
C LYS A 356 -32.70 28.25 -21.23
N THR A 357 -31.78 29.22 -21.33
CA THR A 357 -31.10 29.73 -20.14
C THR A 357 -32.07 30.51 -19.24
N ALA A 358 -31.70 30.69 -17.96
CA ALA A 358 -32.39 31.64 -17.09
C ALA A 358 -32.44 33.07 -17.69
N PHE A 359 -31.43 33.49 -18.45
CA PHE A 359 -31.44 34.80 -19.13
C PHE A 359 -32.46 34.86 -20.28
N ASP A 360 -32.53 33.83 -21.13
CA ASP A 360 -33.54 33.75 -22.20
C ASP A 360 -34.97 33.74 -21.62
N THR A 361 -35.13 33.08 -20.47
CA THR A 361 -36.41 33.01 -19.75
C THR A 361 -36.78 34.38 -19.16
N PHE A 362 -35.83 35.07 -18.53
CA PHE A 362 -35.99 36.47 -18.08
C PHE A 362 -36.34 37.38 -19.26
N ALA A 363 -35.63 37.27 -20.38
CA ALA A 363 -35.82 38.11 -21.54
C ALA A 363 -37.18 37.92 -22.23
N ALA A 364 -37.71 36.70 -22.23
CA ALA A 364 -39.06 36.40 -22.70
C ALA A 364 -40.16 36.96 -21.79
N HIS A 365 -39.94 37.02 -20.47
CA HIS A 365 -40.93 37.54 -19.51
C HIS A 365 -40.88 39.06 -19.35
N PHE A 366 -39.73 39.70 -19.53
CA PHE A 366 -39.53 41.14 -19.32
C PHE A 366 -39.00 41.87 -20.57
N PRO A 367 -39.70 41.79 -21.72
CA PRO A 367 -39.20 42.32 -22.99
C PRO A 367 -38.94 43.83 -22.97
N SER A 368 -39.72 44.59 -22.21
CA SER A 368 -39.55 46.04 -22.04
C SER A 368 -38.28 46.42 -21.27
N ILE A 369 -37.90 45.63 -20.26
CA ILE A 369 -36.64 45.80 -19.53
C ILE A 369 -35.47 45.44 -20.46
N VAL A 370 -35.59 44.35 -21.23
CA VAL A 370 -34.56 43.94 -22.19
C VAL A 370 -34.38 44.93 -23.34
N SER A 371 -35.44 45.58 -23.83
CA SER A 371 -35.29 46.64 -24.84
C SER A 371 -34.54 47.86 -24.31
N VAL A 372 -34.78 48.25 -23.05
CA VAL A 372 -34.02 49.35 -22.41
C VAL A 372 -32.56 48.94 -22.20
N LEU A 373 -32.32 47.72 -21.72
CA LEU A 373 -30.95 47.19 -21.58
C LEU A 373 -30.22 47.14 -22.93
N LYS A 374 -30.88 46.73 -24.02
CA LYS A 374 -30.30 46.76 -25.37
C LYS A 374 -29.95 48.16 -25.83
N SER A 375 -30.84 49.15 -25.66
CA SER A 375 -30.52 50.53 -26.04
C SER A 375 -29.35 51.10 -25.24
N LEU A 376 -29.27 50.78 -23.94
CA LEU A 376 -28.12 51.17 -23.11
C LEU A 376 -26.84 50.45 -23.54
N ASP A 377 -26.93 49.17 -23.92
CA ASP A 377 -25.78 48.36 -24.32
C ASP A 377 -25.19 48.81 -25.65
N GLU A 378 -26.04 49.07 -26.64
CA GLU A 378 -25.64 49.60 -27.95
C GLU A 378 -25.06 51.01 -27.85
N GLN A 379 -25.64 51.87 -26.98
CA GLN A 379 -25.25 53.28 -26.88
C GLN A 379 -24.05 53.56 -25.96
N TYR A 380 -23.84 52.77 -24.91
CA TYR A 380 -22.85 53.08 -23.86
C TYR A 380 -21.85 51.98 -23.54
N THR A 381 -22.19 50.69 -23.74
CA THR A 381 -21.30 49.56 -23.33
C THR A 381 -20.89 48.62 -24.46
N CYS A 382 -21.21 48.93 -25.72
CA CYS A 382 -20.78 48.19 -26.91
C CYS A 382 -21.00 46.66 -26.83
N GLY A 383 -22.10 46.20 -26.23
CA GLY A 383 -22.42 44.78 -26.06
C GLY A 383 -21.99 44.14 -24.73
N TRP A 384 -21.23 44.86 -23.88
CA TRP A 384 -20.68 44.28 -22.65
C TRP A 384 -21.68 44.09 -21.52
N ILE A 385 -22.72 44.93 -21.38
CA ILE A 385 -23.62 44.80 -20.21
C ILE A 385 -24.57 43.61 -20.35
N LEU A 386 -25.08 43.33 -21.54
CA LEU A 386 -25.88 42.12 -21.78
C LEU A 386 -25.02 40.87 -21.75
N TYR A 387 -23.77 40.92 -22.24
CA TYR A 387 -22.83 39.80 -22.14
C TYR A 387 -22.51 39.46 -20.67
N LEU A 388 -22.26 40.47 -19.83
CA LEU A 388 -22.02 40.30 -18.40
C LEU A 388 -23.25 39.75 -17.67
N LEU A 389 -24.44 40.30 -17.93
CA LEU A 389 -25.69 39.82 -17.33
C LEU A 389 -26.01 38.38 -17.74
N SER A 390 -25.90 38.05 -19.03
CA SER A 390 -26.06 36.68 -19.54
C SER A 390 -25.04 35.72 -18.91
N GLY A 391 -23.79 36.15 -18.75
CA GLY A 391 -22.75 35.39 -18.04
C GLY A 391 -23.09 35.12 -16.57
N ILE A 392 -23.58 36.13 -15.83
CA ILE A 392 -24.01 35.98 -14.43
C ILE A 392 -25.17 34.98 -14.33
N PHE A 393 -26.21 35.13 -15.16
CA PHE A 393 -27.34 34.20 -15.19
C PHE A 393 -26.90 32.78 -15.57
N SER A 394 -25.94 32.62 -16.47
CA SER A 394 -25.38 31.31 -16.86
C SER A 394 -24.56 30.63 -15.76
N VAL A 395 -23.95 31.41 -14.85
CA VAL A 395 -23.26 30.87 -13.66
C VAL A 395 -24.26 30.46 -12.58
N VAL A 396 -25.33 31.23 -12.39
CA VAL A 396 -26.42 30.93 -11.44
C VAL A 396 -27.22 29.70 -11.87
N ASP A 397 -27.53 29.60 -13.17
CA ASP A 397 -28.22 28.47 -13.80
C ASP A 397 -27.27 27.67 -14.69
N ILE A 398 -26.22 27.10 -14.08
CA ILE A 398 -25.21 26.29 -14.79
C ILE A 398 -25.84 25.04 -15.45
N THR A 399 -26.95 24.54 -14.91
CA THR A 399 -27.68 23.38 -15.46
C THR A 399 -28.43 23.77 -16.74
N GLY A 400 -29.25 24.84 -16.72
CA GLY A 400 -29.93 25.33 -17.91
C GLY A 400 -28.97 25.84 -18.98
N PHE A 401 -27.84 26.45 -18.57
CA PHE A 401 -26.75 26.82 -19.48
C PHE A 401 -26.10 25.59 -20.15
N HIS A 402 -25.74 24.55 -19.39
CA HIS A 402 -25.21 23.31 -19.94
C HIS A 402 -26.17 22.62 -20.91
N VAL A 403 -27.46 22.58 -20.56
CA VAL A 403 -28.54 22.03 -21.41
C VAL A 403 -28.73 22.84 -22.69
N SER A 404 -28.70 24.17 -22.61
CA SER A 404 -28.75 25.06 -23.79
C SER A 404 -27.57 24.80 -24.73
N LEU A 405 -26.34 24.74 -24.19
CA LEU A 405 -25.13 24.40 -24.95
C LEU A 405 -25.21 23.01 -25.60
N ARG A 406 -25.66 21.99 -24.86
CA ARG A 406 -25.89 20.63 -25.38
C ARG A 406 -26.82 20.67 -26.58
N LYS A 407 -27.97 21.34 -26.43
CA LYS A 407 -28.96 21.47 -27.51
C LYS A 407 -28.39 22.19 -28.73
N THR A 408 -27.72 23.33 -28.55
CA THR A 408 -27.07 24.04 -29.66
C THR A 408 -26.07 23.16 -30.43
N ILE A 409 -25.35 22.28 -29.74
CA ILE A 409 -24.41 21.34 -30.37
C ILE A 409 -25.14 20.21 -31.09
N CYS A 410 -26.20 19.63 -30.50
CA CYS A 410 -26.98 18.57 -31.15
C CYS A 410 -27.78 19.06 -32.36
N ASP A 411 -28.49 20.19 -32.24
CA ASP A 411 -29.23 20.80 -33.36
C ASP A 411 -28.31 21.12 -34.56
N ALA A 412 -27.04 21.46 -34.29
CA ALA A 412 -26.03 21.69 -35.33
C ALA A 412 -25.46 20.39 -35.94
N LYS A 413 -25.30 19.30 -35.15
CA LYS A 413 -24.93 17.98 -35.68
C LYS A 413 -25.98 17.49 -36.70
N VAL A 414 -27.28 17.60 -36.36
CA VAL A 414 -28.38 17.18 -37.25
C VAL A 414 -28.36 17.96 -38.57
N LYS A 415 -28.30 19.30 -38.52
CA LYS A 415 -28.28 20.15 -39.72
C LYS A 415 -27.05 19.94 -40.60
N GLN A 416 -25.90 19.61 -40.01
CA GLN A 416 -24.69 19.25 -40.78
C GLN A 416 -24.89 17.94 -41.57
N ILE A 417 -25.60 16.97 -40.99
CA ILE A 417 -25.94 15.69 -41.65
C ILE A 417 -26.95 15.94 -42.78
N GLU A 418 -28.03 16.69 -42.52
CA GLU A 418 -29.02 17.07 -43.53
C GLU A 418 -28.37 17.79 -44.74
N PHE A 419 -27.48 18.75 -44.49
CA PHE A 419 -26.74 19.45 -45.54
C PHE A 419 -25.84 18.51 -46.37
N LEU A 420 -25.17 17.54 -45.73
CA LEU A 420 -24.33 16.57 -46.44
C LEU A 420 -25.16 15.64 -47.32
N PHE A 421 -26.34 15.21 -46.88
CA PHE A 421 -27.29 14.45 -47.71
C PHE A 421 -27.84 15.29 -48.86
N GLN A 422 -28.26 16.53 -48.62
CA GLN A 422 -28.78 17.42 -49.65
C GLN A 422 -27.75 17.70 -50.76
N LYS A 423 -26.46 17.79 -50.39
CA LYS A 423 -25.34 17.98 -51.33
C LYS A 423 -24.98 16.74 -52.17
N LEU A 424 -25.46 15.56 -51.77
CA LEU A 424 -25.25 14.30 -52.51
C LEU A 424 -26.32 14.03 -53.58
N GLU A 425 -27.50 14.69 -53.52
CA GLU A 425 -28.61 14.37 -54.43
C GLU A 425 -28.89 15.40 -55.54
N PHE A 426 -28.69 16.71 -55.36
CA PHE A 426 -28.87 17.69 -56.47
C PHE A 426 -27.99 18.94 -56.38
N PRO A 427 -27.32 19.36 -57.48
CA PRO A 427 -26.62 20.63 -57.55
C PRO A 427 -27.56 21.73 -58.06
N LEU A 428 -28.23 22.45 -57.14
CA LEU A 428 -28.97 23.66 -57.48
C LEU A 428 -28.56 24.80 -56.54
N ALA A 429 -28.11 25.90 -57.15
CA ALA A 429 -27.56 27.04 -56.44
C ALA A 429 -28.65 27.76 -55.64
N LEU A 430 -28.42 27.91 -54.34
CA LEU A 430 -29.11 28.88 -53.49
C LEU A 430 -28.08 29.71 -52.74
N GLU A 431 -27.76 30.83 -53.35
CA GLU A 431 -27.06 31.98 -52.75
C GLU A 431 -27.80 32.41 -51.48
N ASN A 432 -27.12 32.41 -50.33
CA ASN A 432 -27.77 32.56 -49.02
C ASN A 432 -26.76 32.99 -47.93
N GLU A 433 -26.78 34.27 -47.56
CA GLU A 433 -25.84 34.92 -46.62
C GLU A 433 -26.00 34.55 -45.12
N TRP A 434 -26.72 33.47 -44.77
CA TRP A 434 -27.04 33.11 -43.38
C TRP A 434 -26.16 32.01 -42.76
N TYR A 435 -25.10 31.56 -43.45
CA TYR A 435 -24.34 30.37 -43.06
C TYR A 435 -23.33 30.53 -41.91
N GLU A 436 -22.91 31.75 -41.53
CA GLU A 436 -21.95 31.93 -40.43
C GLU A 436 -22.55 31.71 -39.03
N THR A 437 -23.87 31.76 -38.88
CA THR A 437 -24.55 31.80 -37.57
C THR A 437 -24.93 30.42 -37.00
N LEU A 438 -24.69 29.33 -37.73
CA LEU A 438 -25.31 28.01 -37.47
C LEU A 438 -24.37 26.91 -36.93
N LEU A 439 -23.06 27.11 -36.96
CA LEU A 439 -22.12 26.19 -36.30
C LEU A 439 -21.76 26.72 -34.91
N PRO A 440 -21.90 25.93 -33.82
CA PRO A 440 -21.47 26.36 -32.50
C PRO A 440 -20.00 26.74 -32.56
N SER A 441 -19.68 27.97 -32.15
CA SER A 441 -18.30 28.46 -32.20
C SER A 441 -17.38 27.58 -31.34
N ARG A 442 -16.06 27.65 -31.57
CA ARG A 442 -15.09 26.90 -30.75
C ARG A 442 -15.26 27.19 -29.25
N ALA A 443 -15.71 28.40 -28.89
CA ALA A 443 -16.06 28.78 -27.53
C ALA A 443 -17.28 28.00 -26.98
N HIS A 444 -18.35 27.80 -27.76
CA HIS A 444 -19.52 27.02 -27.31
C HIS A 444 -19.15 25.57 -27.00
N ARG A 445 -18.35 24.92 -27.86
CA ARG A 445 -17.84 23.56 -27.60
C ARG A 445 -16.94 23.52 -26.35
N LEU A 446 -16.06 24.50 -26.18
CA LEU A 446 -15.20 24.60 -25.01
C LEU A 446 -16.02 24.80 -23.71
N LEU A 447 -17.01 25.69 -23.71
CA LEU A 447 -17.91 25.93 -22.58
C LEU A 447 -18.78 24.71 -22.25
N TYR A 448 -19.23 23.97 -23.28
CA TYR A 448 -19.92 22.71 -23.08
C TYR A 448 -19.01 21.67 -22.43
N HIS A 449 -17.76 21.49 -22.90
CA HIS A 449 -16.82 20.59 -22.26
C HIS A 449 -16.46 21.02 -20.81
N ILE A 450 -16.30 22.31 -20.54
CA ILE A 450 -16.06 22.83 -19.17
C ILE A 450 -17.23 22.45 -18.24
N THR A 451 -18.47 22.67 -18.68
CA THR A 451 -19.66 22.32 -17.87
C THR A 451 -19.89 20.82 -17.77
N ALA A 452 -19.70 20.06 -18.86
CA ALA A 452 -19.78 18.61 -18.90
C ALA A 452 -18.80 17.95 -17.92
N VAL A 453 -17.56 18.43 -17.86
CA VAL A 453 -16.54 17.97 -16.89
C VAL A 453 -17.08 18.10 -15.47
N LEU A 454 -17.65 19.24 -15.08
CA LEU A 454 -18.10 19.47 -13.70
C LEU A 454 -19.15 18.43 -13.25
N PHE A 455 -20.16 18.16 -14.08
CA PHE A 455 -21.18 17.16 -13.78
C PHE A 455 -20.62 15.73 -13.83
N TYR A 456 -19.92 15.38 -14.90
CA TYR A 456 -19.37 14.05 -15.12
C TYR A 456 -18.37 13.64 -14.03
N TRP A 457 -17.52 14.58 -13.57
CA TRP A 457 -16.49 14.34 -12.56
C TRP A 457 -17.05 13.97 -11.20
N ILE A 458 -18.16 14.59 -10.79
CA ILE A 458 -18.86 14.27 -9.54
C ILE A 458 -19.37 12.82 -9.57
N LEU A 459 -19.85 12.36 -10.73
CA LEU A 459 -20.40 11.02 -10.94
C LEU A 459 -19.31 9.94 -11.16
N CYS A 460 -18.23 10.26 -11.88
CA CYS A 460 -17.24 9.28 -12.31
C CYS A 460 -16.14 9.01 -11.26
N THR A 461 -15.72 10.02 -10.49
CA THR A 461 -14.64 9.86 -9.48
C THR A 461 -14.93 8.85 -8.36
N PRO A 462 -16.17 8.71 -7.82
CA PRO A 462 -16.49 7.63 -6.90
C PRO A 462 -16.24 6.24 -7.50
N LEU A 463 -16.61 6.06 -8.78
CA LEU A 463 -16.54 4.79 -9.49
C LEU A 463 -15.11 4.47 -9.92
N ALA A 464 -14.35 5.46 -10.39
CA ALA A 464 -12.92 5.33 -10.67
C ALA A 464 -12.14 4.82 -9.43
N ALA A 465 -12.35 5.45 -8.28
CA ALA A 465 -11.74 5.03 -7.03
C ALA A 465 -12.24 3.64 -6.56
N PHE A 466 -13.52 3.32 -6.78
CA PHE A 466 -14.10 2.00 -6.44
C PHE A 466 -13.51 0.86 -7.28
N VAL A 467 -13.29 1.05 -8.59
CA VAL A 467 -12.69 0.02 -9.46
C VAL A 467 -11.27 -0.34 -9.01
N VAL A 468 -10.45 0.66 -8.66
CA VAL A 468 -9.10 0.41 -8.10
C VAL A 468 -9.17 -0.23 -6.71
N ALA A 469 -10.13 0.20 -5.87
CA ALA A 469 -10.35 -0.39 -4.55
C ALA A 469 -10.78 -1.87 -4.62
N LEU A 470 -11.62 -2.22 -5.58
CA LEU A 470 -12.06 -3.59 -5.85
C LEU A 470 -10.92 -4.42 -6.44
N TYR A 471 -10.12 -3.86 -7.36
CA TYR A 471 -8.91 -4.49 -7.89
C TYR A 471 -7.97 -4.89 -6.75
N LEU A 472 -7.54 -3.93 -5.90
CA LEU A 472 -6.63 -4.21 -4.78
C LEU A 472 -7.23 -5.17 -3.75
N PHE A 473 -8.56 -5.18 -3.56
CA PHE A 473 -9.24 -6.18 -2.72
C PHE A 473 -9.13 -7.59 -3.31
N VAL A 474 -9.39 -7.74 -4.61
CA VAL A 474 -9.35 -9.04 -5.30
C VAL A 474 -7.92 -9.57 -5.40
N SER A 475 -6.98 -8.70 -5.79
CA SER A 475 -5.55 -9.00 -5.93
C SER A 475 -4.97 -9.63 -4.66
N VAL A 476 -5.17 -9.00 -3.50
CA VAL A 476 -4.61 -9.48 -2.23
C VAL A 476 -5.37 -10.69 -1.67
N ASN A 477 -6.71 -10.72 -1.71
CA ASN A 477 -7.45 -11.83 -1.10
C ASN A 477 -7.47 -13.14 -1.92
N PHE A 478 -7.41 -13.05 -3.26
CA PHE A 478 -7.66 -14.19 -4.15
C PHE A 478 -6.55 -14.47 -5.17
N LEU A 479 -5.74 -13.48 -5.54
CA LEU A 479 -4.65 -13.67 -6.52
C LEU A 479 -3.28 -13.79 -5.84
N GLY A 480 -3.12 -13.27 -4.61
CA GLY A 480 -1.86 -13.32 -3.87
C GLY A 480 -0.81 -12.35 -4.42
N ILE A 481 -1.26 -11.22 -4.99
CA ILE A 481 -0.43 -10.19 -5.62
C ILE A 481 -0.72 -8.82 -5.02
N HIS A 482 0.13 -7.82 -5.29
CA HIS A 482 -0.03 -6.44 -4.82
C HIS A 482 -0.08 -6.28 -3.29
N PHE A 483 0.67 -7.12 -2.57
CA PHE A 483 0.76 -7.11 -1.11
C PHE A 483 1.34 -5.79 -0.56
N THR A 484 2.08 -5.06 -1.39
CA THR A 484 2.61 -3.72 -1.12
C THR A 484 1.62 -2.62 -1.54
N GLU A 485 1.09 -2.60 -2.77
CA GLU A 485 0.20 -1.52 -3.23
C GLU A 485 -1.13 -1.46 -2.43
N ALA A 486 -1.60 -2.60 -1.92
CA ALA A 486 -2.80 -2.65 -1.08
C ALA A 486 -2.66 -1.83 0.24
N PHE A 487 -1.44 -1.51 0.69
CA PHE A 487 -1.23 -0.58 1.80
C PHE A 487 -1.91 0.77 1.60
N SER A 488 -1.93 1.24 0.35
CA SER A 488 -2.48 2.56 -0.05
C SER A 488 -3.88 2.81 0.51
N SER A 489 -4.67 1.75 0.73
CA SER A 489 -6.04 1.80 1.24
C SER A 489 -6.28 1.08 2.56
N MET A 490 -5.51 0.04 2.90
CA MET A 490 -5.58 -0.58 4.23
C MET A 490 -5.12 0.37 5.34
N ARG A 491 -3.96 1.03 5.16
CA ARG A 491 -3.24 1.88 6.13
C ARG A 491 -3.46 1.45 7.59
N MET A 492 -3.11 0.21 7.90
CA MET A 492 -3.38 -0.41 9.19
C MET A 492 -2.20 -0.19 10.15
N GLU A 493 -2.28 0.85 10.97
CA GLU A 493 -1.25 1.15 11.98
C GLU A 493 -1.35 0.23 13.23
N ASP A 494 -2.24 -0.75 13.26
CA ASP A 494 -2.43 -1.74 14.35
C ASP A 494 -1.57 -3.00 14.13
N PHE A 495 -1.64 -3.97 15.04
CA PHE A 495 -0.89 -5.24 15.01
C PHE A 495 0.63 -5.07 14.90
N LYS A 496 1.20 -4.25 15.78
CA LYS A 496 2.66 -4.12 15.89
C LYS A 496 3.25 -5.31 16.63
N ASN A 497 4.55 -5.54 16.44
CA ASN A 497 5.28 -6.61 17.10
C ASN A 497 6.74 -6.20 17.35
N PHE A 498 7.39 -6.86 18.31
CA PHE A 498 8.82 -6.75 18.55
C PHE A 498 9.34 -8.02 19.23
N LEU A 499 10.63 -8.31 19.08
CA LEU A 499 11.28 -9.45 19.73
C LEU A 499 11.96 -9.02 21.03
N ARG A 500 11.90 -9.89 22.03
CA ARG A 500 12.74 -9.84 23.23
C ARG A 500 13.55 -11.12 23.31
N CYS A 501 14.85 -11.01 23.02
CA CYS A 501 15.80 -12.11 23.09
C CYS A 501 16.47 -12.15 24.47
N HIS A 502 16.65 -13.34 25.02
CA HIS A 502 17.39 -13.59 26.25
C HIS A 502 18.29 -14.82 26.07
N ILE A 503 19.58 -14.70 26.39
CA ILE A 503 20.47 -15.85 26.51
C ILE A 503 20.38 -16.30 27.97
N ASP A 504 19.83 -17.49 28.16
CA ASP A 504 19.66 -18.13 29.46
C ASP A 504 21.02 -18.62 30.02
N LYS A 505 21.06 -18.94 31.32
CA LYS A 505 22.30 -19.34 32.02
C LYS A 505 22.93 -20.64 31.50
N ASP A 506 22.16 -21.46 30.80
CA ASP A 506 22.62 -22.68 30.14
C ASP A 506 23.21 -22.41 28.74
N GLY A 507 23.15 -21.18 28.26
CA GLY A 507 23.59 -20.78 26.92
C GLY A 507 22.53 -20.96 25.83
N SER A 508 21.30 -21.38 26.18
CA SER A 508 20.18 -21.40 25.24
C SER A 508 19.63 -19.98 25.01
N LEU A 509 19.09 -19.72 23.82
CA LEU A 509 18.50 -18.46 23.42
C LEU A 509 16.97 -18.57 23.42
N SER A 510 16.33 -17.88 24.35
CA SER A 510 14.88 -17.70 24.42
C SER A 510 14.47 -16.41 23.70
N ILE A 511 13.68 -16.53 22.63
CA ILE A 511 13.12 -15.41 21.86
C ILE A 511 11.62 -15.34 22.13
N TYR A 512 11.18 -14.25 22.75
CA TYR A 512 9.77 -13.93 22.95
C TYR A 512 9.33 -12.94 21.89
N ALA A 513 8.40 -13.33 21.03
CA ALA A 513 7.74 -12.40 20.12
C ALA A 513 6.55 -11.77 20.88
N ILE A 514 6.50 -10.44 20.93
CA ILE A 514 5.48 -9.68 21.65
C ILE A 514 4.64 -8.92 20.63
N GLY A 515 3.34 -9.20 20.59
CA GLY A 515 2.37 -8.55 19.71
C GLY A 515 1.55 -7.49 20.44
N VAL A 516 1.19 -6.44 19.72
CA VAL A 516 0.38 -5.30 20.19
C VAL A 516 -0.80 -5.11 19.24
N ASP A 517 -1.99 -5.59 19.63
CA ASP A 517 -3.19 -5.62 18.78
C ASP A 517 -3.63 -4.23 18.34
N LYS A 518 -3.50 -3.25 19.24
CA LYS A 518 -3.90 -1.86 19.02
C LYS A 518 -2.87 -0.92 19.59
N VAL A 519 -2.44 0.05 18.81
CA VAL A 519 -1.49 1.07 19.28
C VAL A 519 -2.17 2.41 19.58
N PRO A 520 -1.64 3.18 20.55
CA PRO A 520 -2.12 4.53 20.83
C PRO A 520 -1.97 5.47 19.64
N ARG A 521 -3.06 6.16 19.28
CA ARG A 521 -3.09 7.20 18.23
C ARG A 521 -2.75 8.60 18.75
N ARG A 522 -2.82 8.80 20.07
CA ARG A 522 -2.59 10.09 20.74
C ARG A 522 -1.64 9.88 21.91
N TRP A 523 -0.48 10.49 21.79
CA TRP A 523 0.58 10.50 22.80
C TRP A 523 0.59 11.85 23.50
N GLN A 524 0.85 11.85 24.80
CA GLN A 524 1.12 13.04 25.60
C GLN A 524 2.47 12.86 26.29
N GLN A 525 3.19 13.95 26.56
CA GLN A 525 4.42 13.86 27.31
C GLN A 525 4.12 13.32 28.70
N ASP A 526 4.94 12.38 29.18
CA ASP A 526 4.83 11.87 30.53
C ASP A 526 5.24 12.96 31.53
N SER A 527 4.43 13.20 32.56
CA SER A 527 4.72 14.20 33.60
C SER A 527 5.93 13.81 34.44
N GLU A 528 6.20 12.51 34.55
CA GLU A 528 7.32 11.98 35.33
C GLU A 528 8.64 11.95 34.52
N TRP A 529 8.60 12.20 33.20
CA TRP A 529 9.81 12.17 32.37
C TRP A 529 10.70 13.39 32.60
N THR A 530 11.73 13.21 33.43
CA THR A 530 12.68 14.25 33.86
C THR A 530 13.68 14.72 32.79
N GLY A 531 13.61 14.19 31.56
CA GLY A 531 14.54 14.49 30.46
C GLY A 531 15.96 13.93 30.63
N ARG A 532 16.40 13.71 31.87
CA ARG A 532 17.68 13.10 32.22
C ARG A 532 17.52 11.59 32.20
N GLY A 533 17.84 10.95 31.08
CA GLY A 533 18.22 9.55 31.14
C GLY A 533 19.40 9.44 32.09
N THR A 534 19.24 8.70 33.18
CA THR A 534 20.32 8.48 34.16
C THR A 534 21.51 7.91 33.41
N LEU A 535 22.54 8.74 33.21
CA LEU A 535 23.90 8.24 33.16
C LEU A 535 24.03 7.37 34.41
N LEU A 536 24.25 6.07 34.21
CA LEU A 536 24.88 5.29 35.25
C LEU A 536 26.23 5.99 35.46
N GLN A 537 26.31 6.78 36.53
CA GLN A 537 27.60 7.24 37.04
C GLN A 537 28.35 5.97 37.41
N VAL A 538 29.16 5.48 36.48
CA VAL A 538 30.32 4.66 36.82
C VAL A 538 31.04 5.50 37.86
N PRO A 539 31.20 5.03 39.10
CA PRO A 539 31.82 5.84 40.13
C PRO A 539 33.27 6.07 39.72
N LEU A 540 33.54 7.28 39.23
CA LEU A 540 34.89 7.81 39.21
C LEU A 540 35.37 7.76 40.65
N LEU A 541 36.48 7.05 40.88
CA LEU A 541 37.23 7.10 42.13
C LEU A 541 37.81 8.52 42.26
N THR A 542 36.99 9.45 42.74
CA THR A 542 37.40 10.79 43.08
C THR A 542 38.20 10.73 44.37
N THR A 543 39.51 10.93 44.24
CA THR A 543 40.41 11.29 45.33
C THR A 543 39.81 12.44 46.15
N GLU A 544 39.93 12.34 47.47
CA GLU A 544 39.46 13.34 48.43
C GLU A 544 40.02 14.74 48.14
N GLN A 545 39.18 15.78 48.22
CA GLN A 545 39.55 17.09 48.77
C GLN A 545 38.37 18.08 48.81
N GLY A 546 38.26 18.82 49.93
CA GLY A 546 37.85 20.22 49.94
C GLY A 546 36.37 20.55 50.19
N ASP A 547 36.09 21.13 51.37
CA ASP A 547 34.82 21.77 51.71
C ASP A 547 34.47 23.00 50.85
N SER A 548 33.17 23.26 50.61
CA SER A 548 32.58 24.61 50.74
C SER A 548 31.04 24.63 50.65
N GLN A 549 30.44 24.79 51.83
CA GLN A 549 29.20 25.48 52.22
C GLN A 549 28.23 26.19 51.22
N LEU A 550 26.92 25.99 51.51
CA LEU A 550 25.77 26.93 51.47
C LEU A 550 25.11 27.32 50.09
N PRO A 551 23.84 27.77 50.07
CA PRO A 551 22.68 27.27 50.82
C PRO A 551 21.36 27.12 50.00
N SER A 552 20.32 26.65 50.69
CA SER A 552 18.91 26.49 50.29
C SER A 552 18.21 27.66 49.58
N ASN A 553 17.14 27.34 48.83
CA ASN A 553 15.84 28.01 49.09
C ASN A 553 14.61 27.17 48.74
N GLN A 554 13.51 27.44 49.46
CA GLN A 554 12.20 26.79 49.35
C GLN A 554 11.35 27.40 48.22
N VAL A 555 10.23 26.74 47.86
CA VAL A 555 8.85 27.23 48.10
C VAL A 555 7.83 26.18 47.60
N ALA A 556 6.74 26.02 48.33
CA ALA A 556 5.67 25.07 48.03
C ALA A 556 4.47 25.71 47.28
N GLY A 557 3.70 24.91 46.55
CA GLY A 557 2.43 25.34 45.95
C GLY A 557 1.49 24.16 45.66
N ARG A 558 0.42 24.02 46.45
CA ARG A 558 -0.66 23.04 46.22
C ARG A 558 -1.83 23.68 45.45
N SER A 559 -2.47 22.92 44.57
CA SER A 559 -3.91 23.06 44.31
C SER A 559 -4.55 21.75 43.80
N LYS A 560 -5.82 21.54 44.18
CA LYS A 560 -6.80 20.54 43.69
C LYS A 560 -8.06 21.32 43.26
N PRO A 561 -8.87 20.88 42.28
CA PRO A 561 -9.95 19.89 42.47
C PRO A 561 -9.97 18.85 41.30
N SER A 562 -10.96 17.98 41.01
CA SER A 562 -12.38 17.82 41.39
C SER A 562 -12.79 16.33 41.49
N ARG A 563 -14.08 15.98 41.24
CA ARG A 563 -14.61 14.61 41.07
C ARG A 563 -15.28 14.44 39.68
N PRO A 564 -15.54 13.19 39.20
CA PRO A 564 -15.91 12.91 37.80
C PRO A 564 -17.44 12.84 37.55
N MET A 565 -17.84 12.92 36.27
CA MET A 565 -19.17 12.53 35.79
C MET A 565 -19.15 11.12 35.16
N ASP A 566 -20.25 10.39 35.37
CA ASP A 566 -20.51 9.05 34.87
C ASP A 566 -21.04 9.08 33.42
N ASN A 567 -20.73 8.07 32.60
CA ASN A 567 -21.41 7.88 31.30
C ASN A 567 -21.30 6.44 30.75
N LYS A 568 -22.10 5.53 31.32
CA LYS A 568 -22.32 4.17 30.80
C LYS A 568 -23.21 4.20 29.55
N ARG A 569 -22.73 3.67 28.40
CA ARG A 569 -23.48 2.87 27.38
C ARG A 569 -22.76 2.77 26.00
N LYS A 570 -21.79 1.87 25.82
CA LYS A 570 -21.37 1.30 24.48
C LYS A 570 -20.80 -0.15 24.52
N ALA A 571 -21.22 -0.99 25.47
CA ALA A 571 -20.59 -2.31 25.69
C ALA A 571 -21.15 -3.49 24.83
N ASN A 572 -22.41 -3.45 24.40
CA ASN A 572 -23.16 -4.68 24.03
C ASN A 572 -22.94 -5.28 22.62
N LYS A 573 -21.94 -4.82 21.85
CA LYS A 573 -21.56 -5.45 20.56
C LYS A 573 -20.21 -6.19 20.62
N TRP A 574 -19.40 -5.96 21.65
CA TRP A 574 -18.02 -6.47 21.73
C TRP A 574 -17.90 -7.81 22.47
N THR A 575 -18.76 -8.08 23.46
CA THR A 575 -18.80 -9.37 24.17
C THR A 575 -19.08 -10.56 23.26
N LYS A 576 -19.91 -10.40 22.22
CA LYS A 576 -20.16 -11.46 21.21
C LYS A 576 -18.95 -11.78 20.33
N LEU A 577 -18.00 -10.85 20.15
CA LEU A 577 -16.73 -11.12 19.47
C LEU A 577 -15.71 -11.82 20.39
N ARG A 578 -15.77 -11.57 21.71
CA ARG A 578 -14.90 -12.21 22.72
C ARG A 578 -15.17 -13.72 22.81
N HIS A 579 -16.42 -14.13 22.98
CA HIS A 579 -16.78 -15.57 23.01
C HIS A 579 -16.55 -16.32 21.70
N LYS A 580 -16.52 -15.65 20.54
CA LYS A 580 -16.18 -16.34 19.28
C LYS A 580 -14.68 -16.69 19.21
N ARG A 581 -13.80 -15.88 19.82
CA ARG A 581 -12.34 -16.09 19.83
C ARG A 581 -11.87 -17.15 20.83
N GLU A 582 -12.61 -17.40 21.91
CA GLU A 582 -12.25 -18.44 22.90
C GLU A 582 -12.24 -19.88 22.33
N LYS A 583 -12.84 -20.08 21.15
CA LYS A 583 -12.75 -21.36 20.40
C LYS A 583 -11.48 -21.50 19.55
N ASP A 584 -10.88 -20.39 19.11
CA ASP A 584 -9.74 -20.39 18.20
C ASP A 584 -8.42 -20.38 19.00
N LYS A 585 -8.22 -21.39 19.86
CA LYS A 585 -7.02 -21.53 20.70
C LYS A 585 -5.77 -21.91 19.88
N GLN A 586 -5.15 -20.92 19.26
CA GLN A 586 -3.68 -20.85 19.21
C GLN A 586 -3.16 -19.97 20.36
N MET A 587 -1.96 -20.29 20.86
CA MET A 587 -1.47 -19.84 22.16
C MET A 587 -1.08 -18.36 22.18
N TYR A 588 -1.97 -17.49 22.67
CA TYR A 588 -1.64 -16.11 23.00
C TYR A 588 -1.84 -15.86 24.50
N TYR A 589 -0.73 -15.71 25.23
CA TYR A 589 -0.74 -15.40 26.66
C TYR A 589 -0.75 -13.88 26.87
N ASN A 590 -1.65 -13.37 27.71
CA ASN A 590 -1.64 -11.94 28.06
C ASN A 590 -0.42 -11.65 28.95
N ILE A 591 0.25 -10.53 28.72
CA ILE A 591 1.43 -10.16 29.53
C ILE A 591 1.09 -9.90 31.01
N ARG A 592 -0.17 -9.57 31.33
CA ARG A 592 -0.67 -9.43 32.72
C ARG A 592 -0.72 -10.77 33.45
N ASP A 593 -1.11 -11.84 32.76
CA ASP A 593 -1.21 -13.20 33.33
C ASP A 593 0.18 -13.81 33.61
N LEU A 594 1.24 -13.25 33.00
CA LEU A 594 2.63 -13.71 33.14
C LEU A 594 3.44 -12.91 34.18
N ARG A 595 2.85 -11.95 34.89
CA ARG A 595 3.54 -11.08 35.88
C ARG A 595 4.10 -11.81 37.13
N GLY A 596 4.07 -13.15 37.17
CA GLY A 596 4.64 -13.97 38.23
C GLY A 596 5.79 -14.92 37.84
N ILE A 597 6.21 -14.96 36.56
CA ILE A 597 7.12 -16.02 36.04
C ILE A 597 8.49 -15.46 35.57
N GLY A 598 9.04 -14.48 36.27
CA GLY A 598 10.37 -13.96 35.96
C GLY A 598 10.93 -13.02 37.04
N PRO A 599 12.24 -12.68 36.98
CA PRO A 599 12.83 -11.72 37.90
C PRO A 599 12.08 -10.39 37.83
N SER A 600 11.82 -9.80 39.00
CA SER A 600 11.08 -8.55 39.15
C SER A 600 11.86 -7.34 38.63
N TYR A 601 11.92 -7.19 37.30
CA TYR A 601 12.39 -5.97 36.66
C TYR A 601 11.32 -4.89 36.81
N THR A 602 11.54 -3.97 37.75
CA THR A 602 10.77 -2.74 37.89
C THR A 602 11.09 -1.82 36.70
N TRP A 603 10.18 -1.78 35.73
CA TRP A 603 10.27 -0.97 34.51
C TRP A 603 10.02 0.54 34.76
N GLU A 604 10.49 1.07 35.88
CA GLU A 604 10.23 2.46 36.30
C GLU A 604 11.41 3.38 35.98
N LYS A 605 11.70 3.50 34.67
CA LYS A 605 12.07 4.81 34.13
C LYS A 605 10.86 5.34 33.35
N PRO A 606 10.28 6.48 33.73
CA PRO A 606 9.11 7.01 33.04
C PRO A 606 9.42 7.25 31.57
N SER A 607 8.51 6.80 30.71
CA SER A 607 8.65 6.89 29.26
C SER A 607 8.58 8.35 28.83
N ARG A 608 9.20 8.77 27.72
CA ARG A 608 9.06 10.17 27.27
C ARG A 608 7.62 10.55 26.90
N TRP A 609 6.86 9.58 26.42
CA TRP A 609 5.52 9.75 25.87
C TRP A 609 4.61 8.61 26.34
N ILE A 610 3.49 8.96 26.98
CA ILE A 610 2.47 8.02 27.42
C ILE A 610 1.18 8.16 26.58
N PRO A 611 0.34 7.11 26.49
CA PRO A 611 -0.98 7.22 25.88
C PRO A 611 -1.86 8.23 26.61
N LYS A 612 -2.55 9.12 25.87
CA LYS A 612 -3.48 10.08 26.47
C LYS A 612 -4.72 9.38 27.03
N LYS A 613 -4.85 9.33 28.36
CA LYS A 613 -6.00 8.71 29.04
C LYS A 613 -7.32 9.46 28.72
N GLY A 614 -8.39 8.69 28.48
CA GLY A 614 -9.77 9.19 28.46
C GLY A 614 -10.51 9.21 27.11
N GLU A 615 -9.82 9.11 25.97
CA GLU A 615 -10.48 9.14 24.64
C GLU A 615 -10.38 7.80 23.88
N SER A 616 -9.31 7.04 24.09
CA SER A 616 -9.27 5.62 23.75
C SER A 616 -9.63 4.79 24.98
N ASN A 617 -10.81 4.17 25.00
CA ASN A 617 -11.22 3.14 25.97
C ASN A 617 -10.46 1.82 25.71
N ILE A 618 -9.14 1.92 25.63
CA ILE A 618 -8.18 0.89 25.25
C ILE A 618 -7.15 0.96 26.38
N ASP A 619 -7.25 0.05 27.34
CA ASP A 619 -6.14 -0.21 28.25
C ASP A 619 -5.02 -0.83 27.42
N PHE A 620 -3.86 -0.19 27.39
CA PHE A 620 -2.80 -0.55 26.44
C PHE A 620 -2.27 -1.97 26.73
N ASP A 621 -2.15 -2.33 28.01
CA ASP A 621 -1.73 -3.67 28.46
C ASP A 621 -2.68 -4.79 27.99
N ASP A 622 -4.00 -4.52 27.90
CA ASP A 622 -5.02 -5.52 27.47
C ASP A 622 -4.87 -5.92 26.00
N HIS A 623 -3.95 -5.27 25.27
CA HIS A 623 -3.64 -5.51 23.88
C HIS A 623 -2.21 -6.01 23.65
N ILE A 624 -1.45 -6.29 24.72
CA ILE A 624 -0.08 -6.84 24.65
C ILE A 624 -0.11 -8.34 24.95
N TRP A 625 0.39 -9.13 24.00
CA TRP A 625 0.38 -10.59 24.03
C TRP A 625 1.78 -11.14 23.74
N ILE A 626 2.13 -12.28 24.33
CA ILE A 626 3.19 -13.11 23.76
C ILE A 626 2.58 -13.86 22.58
N ILE A 627 3.06 -13.56 21.37
CA ILE A 627 2.58 -14.15 20.11
C ILE A 627 3.36 -15.39 19.70
N ASP A 628 4.58 -15.55 20.18
CA ASP A 628 5.40 -16.75 20.01
C ASP A 628 6.49 -16.83 21.09
N HIS A 629 6.96 -18.04 21.36
CA HIS A 629 8.11 -18.28 22.23
C HIS A 629 8.96 -19.41 21.65
N ILE A 630 10.21 -19.06 21.34
CA ILE A 630 11.16 -19.94 20.65
C ILE A 630 12.35 -20.12 21.56
N ARG A 631 12.73 -21.36 21.87
CA ARG A 631 13.96 -21.67 22.61
C ARG A 631 14.90 -22.45 21.73
N ILE A 632 16.11 -21.93 21.56
CA ILE A 632 17.16 -22.50 20.72
C ILE A 632 18.30 -22.93 21.67
N PRO A 633 18.71 -24.21 21.69
CA PRO A 633 19.73 -24.70 22.62
C PRO A 633 21.12 -24.05 22.44
#